data_AF-A0A920RJ62-F1
#
_entry.id   AF-A0A920RJ62-F1
#
_cell.length_a   1.000
_cell.length_b   1.000
_cell.length_c   1.000
_cell.angle_alpha   90.00
_cell.angle_beta   90.00
_cell.angle_gamma   90.00
#
_symmetry.space_group_name_H-M   'P 1'
#
loop_
_entity.id
_entity.type
_entity.pdbx_description
1 polymer ?
#
loop_
_entity_poly.entity_id
_entity_poly.type
_entity_poly.pdbx_seq_one_letter_code
_entity_poly.pdbx_strand_id
1 'polypeptide(L)' 'MAPPMIWLCAEAGDDVTGRRFTAANWDPDIDFDAAAAACSRPVAWPELNKDLIVPKKNVIKEDQK' A
#
# COMPACT_ATOMS: atom_id res chain seq x y z
N MET A 1 5.23 2.49 -4.69
CA MET A 1 5.86 2.03 -3.43
C MET A 1 6.45 3.16 -2.58
N ALA A 2 6.78 4.33 -3.12
CA ALA A 2 7.52 5.37 -2.38
C ALA A 2 6.87 5.88 -1.07
N PRO A 3 5.55 6.23 -1.01
CA PRO A 3 4.98 6.86 0.18
C PRO A 3 5.10 6.06 1.49
N PRO A 4 4.69 4.77 1.56
CA PRO A 4 4.86 3.99 2.79
C PRO A 4 6.32 3.72 3.16
N MET A 5 7.25 3.70 2.19
CA MET A 5 8.68 3.58 2.53
C MET A 5 9.21 4.84 3.21
N ILE A 6 8.81 6.02 2.72
CA ILE A 6 9.19 7.29 3.34
C ILE A 6 8.65 7.36 4.78
N TRP A 7 7.41 6.92 4.99
CA TRP A 7 6.83 6.83 6.32
C TRP A 7 7.58 5.85 7.24
N LEU A 8 7.88 4.64 6.75
CA LEU A 8 8.62 3.62 7.52
C LEU A 8 10.05 4.03 7.87
N CYS A 9 10.69 4.88 7.06
CA CYS A 9 12.04 5.37 7.31
C CYS A 9 12.08 6.65 8.17
N ALA A 10 10.93 7.20 8.54
CA ALA A 10 10.82 8.31 9.49
C ALA A 10 10.66 7.78 10.92
N GLU A 11 10.76 8.67 11.92
CA GLU A 11 10.58 8.35 13.36
C GLU A 11 9.24 7.65 13.65
N ALA A 12 8.19 7.97 12.88
CA ALA A 12 6.88 7.31 12.97
C ALA A 12 6.94 5.78 12.71
N GLY A 13 7.98 5.31 12.02
CA GLY A 13 8.21 3.91 11.70
C GLY A 13 9.02 3.12 12.73
N ASP A 14 9.63 3.76 13.73
CA ASP A 14 10.66 3.14 14.59
C ASP A 14 10.16 1.89 15.34
N ASP A 15 8.91 1.91 15.81
CA ASP A 15 8.30 0.80 16.55
C ASP A 15 7.51 -0.19 15.67
N VAL A 16 7.62 -0.08 14.34
CA VAL A 16 6.80 -0.84 13.41
C VAL A 16 7.47 -2.15 13.02
N THR A 17 6.91 -3.27 13.48
CA THR A 17 7.38 -4.62 13.14
C THR A 17 6.21 -5.57 12.83
N GLY A 18 6.46 -6.65 12.08
CA GLY A 18 5.47 -7.71 11.85
C GLY A 18 4.26 -7.30 10.99
N ARG A 19 4.38 -6.21 10.22
CA ARG A 19 3.32 -5.68 9.35
C ARG A 19 3.75 -5.67 7.90
N ARG A 20 2.78 -5.85 7.00
CA ARG A 20 2.90 -5.55 5.57
C ARG A 20 2.28 -4.19 5.27
N PHE A 21 2.81 -3.50 4.26
CA PHE A 21 2.26 -2.24 3.77
C PHE A 21 1.97 -2.35 2.27
N THR A 22 0.72 -2.14 1.89
CA THR A 22 0.29 -2.22 0.50
C THR A 22 0.20 -0.80 -0.07
N ALA A 23 1.22 -0.38 -0.82
CA ALA A 23 1.29 1.00 -1.33
C ALA A 23 0.13 1.39 -2.27
N ALA A 24 -0.55 0.43 -2.89
CA ALA A 24 -1.75 0.69 -3.69
C ALA A 24 -2.94 1.20 -2.85
N ASN A 25 -2.93 0.93 -1.54
CA ASN A 25 -3.95 1.38 -0.59
C ASN A 25 -3.54 2.67 0.13
N TRP A 26 -2.42 3.29 -0.25
CA TRP A 26 -2.00 4.56 0.32
C TRP A 26 -2.90 5.68 -0.21
N ASP A 27 -3.55 6.39 0.71
CA ASP A 27 -4.37 7.56 0.39
C ASP A 27 -3.54 8.84 0.69
N PRO A 28 -3.19 9.65 -0.33
CA PRO A 28 -2.41 10.86 -0.15
C PRO A 28 -3.23 12.05 0.38
N ASP A 29 -4.57 11.95 0.40
CA ASP A 29 -5.46 13.04 0.77
C ASP A 29 -5.80 13.05 2.27
N ILE A 30 -5.29 12.07 3.02
CA ILE A 30 -5.43 11.96 4.48
C ILE A 30 -4.09 12.16 5.18
N ASP A 31 -4.17 12.29 6.51
CA ASP A 31 -2.99 12.42 7.36
C ASP A 31 -1.99 11.26 7.15
N PHE A 32 -0.70 11.58 7.24
CA PHE A 32 0.39 10.69 6.87
C PHE A 32 0.41 9.40 7.73
N ASP A 33 0.10 9.51 9.03
CA ASP A 33 0.01 8.35 9.93
C ASP A 33 -1.28 7.56 9.72
N ALA A 34 -2.37 8.27 9.42
CA ALA A 34 -3.65 7.63 9.07
C ALA A 34 -3.53 6.81 7.77
N ALA A 35 -2.82 7.33 6.76
CA ALA A 35 -2.52 6.63 5.51
C ALA A 35 -1.68 5.38 5.75
N ALA A 36 -0.66 5.47 6.60
CA ALA A 36 0.16 4.32 6.99
C ALA A 36 -0.66 3.25 7.72
N ALA A 37 -1.50 3.65 8.68
CA ALA A 37 -2.37 2.73 9.39
C ALA A 37 -3.35 2.01 8.44
N ALA A 38 -4.00 2.77 7.55
CA ALA A 38 -4.98 2.26 6.60
C ALA A 38 -4.38 1.28 5.59
N CYS A 39 -3.13 1.51 5.15
CA CYS A 39 -2.45 0.65 4.19
C CYS A 39 -1.65 -0.51 4.83
N SER A 40 -1.60 -0.60 6.16
CA SER A 40 -0.89 -1.64 6.90
C SER A 40 -1.79 -2.83 7.27
N ARG A 41 -1.23 -4.05 7.31
CA ARG A 41 -1.90 -5.25 7.89
C ARG A 41 -0.89 -6.16 8.59
N PRO A 42 -1.33 -7.06 9.49
CA PRO A 42 -0.49 -8.12 10.01
C PRO A 42 0.10 -8.99 8.88
N VAL A 43 1.35 -9.44 9.04
CA VAL A 43 2.00 -10.36 8.08
C VAL A 43 1.51 -11.80 8.17
N ALA A 44 0.64 -12.11 9.14
CA ALA A 44 0.18 -13.47 9.41
C ALA A 44 -0.63 -14.07 8.24
N TRP A 45 -0.48 -15.38 8.05
CA TRP A 45 -1.12 -16.18 7.00
C TRP A 45 -2.64 -15.98 6.83
N PRO A 46 -3.46 -15.86 7.90
CA PRO A 46 -4.90 -15.64 7.75
C PRO A 46 -5.26 -14.35 7.01
N GLU A 47 -4.36 -13.37 7.03
CA GLU A 47 -4.59 -12.05 6.43
C GLU A 47 -4.06 -11.97 4.99
N LEU A 48 -3.30 -12.96 4.53
CA LEU A 48 -2.54 -12.88 3.28
C LEU A 48 -3.44 -12.63 2.06
N ASN A 49 -4.59 -13.30 2.00
CA ASN A 49 -5.52 -13.23 0.86
C ASN A 49 -6.46 -12.01 0.87
N LYS A 50 -6.48 -11.19 1.93
CA LYS A 50 -7.45 -10.10 2.07
C LYS A 50 -7.16 -8.88 1.21
N ASP A 51 -5.90 -8.64 0.83
CA ASP A 51 -5.48 -7.47 0.05
C ASP A 51 -4.82 -7.89 -1.28
N LEU A 52 -5.50 -8.72 -2.06
CA LEU A 52 -5.01 -9.08 -3.39
C LEU A 52 -5.06 -7.85 -4.33
N ILE A 53 -3.90 -7.35 -4.73
CA ILE A 53 -3.79 -6.29 -5.75
C ILE A 53 -3.59 -6.92 -7.11
N VAL A 54 -4.61 -6.81 -7.97
CA VAL A 54 -4.52 -7.20 -9.37
C VAL A 54 -4.02 -6.02 -10.22
N PRO A 55 -3.07 -6.23 -11.15
CA PRO A 55 -2.69 -5.19 -12.10
C PRO A 55 -3.90 -4.74 -12.91
N LYS A 56 -4.05 -3.43 -13.12
CA LYS A 56 -5.05 -2.93 -14.06
C LYS A 56 -4.69 -3.45 -15.45
N LYS A 57 -5.67 -4.03 -16.14
CA LYS A 57 -5.50 -4.49 -17.52
C LYS A 57 -5.26 -3.26 -18.39
N ASN A 58 -4.09 -3.16 -19.02
CA ASN A 58 -3.83 -2.12 -20.00
C ASN A 58 -4.65 -2.46 -21.25
N VAL A 59 -5.76 -1.74 -21.47
CA VAL A 59 -6.47 -1.79 -22.74
C VAL A 59 -5.66 -0.95 -23.71
N ILE A 60 -4.91 -1.61 -24.58
CA ILE A 60 -4.30 -0.96 -25.74
C ILE A 60 -5.48 -0.52 -26.60
N LYS A 61 -5.72 0.79 -26.70
CA LYS A 61 -6.69 1.30 -27.66
C LYS A 61 -6.06 1.11 -29.03
N GLU A 62 -6.49 0.09 -29.75
CA GLU A 62 -6.11 -0.12 -31.14
C GLU A 62 -6.66 1.06 -31.92
N ASP A 63 -5.75 1.89 -32.43
CA ASP A 63 -6.04 3.14 -33.13
C ASP A 63 -7.13 2.90 -34.18
N GLN A 64 -8.22 3.64 -34.02
CA GLN A 64 -9.29 3.69 -35.01
C GLN A 64 -8.70 4.31 -36.28
N LYS A 65 -8.43 3.45 -37.26
CA LYS A 65 -8.00 3.80 -38.61
C LYS A 65 -9.12 4.50 -39.39
#